data_AF-A0A519SPW3-F1
#
_entry.id   AF-A0A519SPW3-F1
#
_cell.length_a   1.000
_cell.length_b   1.000
_cell.length_c   1.000
_cell.angle_alpha   90.00
_cell.angle_beta   90.00
_cell.angle_gamma   90.00
#
_symmetry.space_group_name_H-M   'P 1'
#
loop_
_entity.id
_entity.type
_entity.pdbx_description
1 polymer ?
#
loop_
_entity_poly.entity_id
_entity_poly.type
_entity_poly.pdbx_seq_one_letter_code
_entity_poly.pdbx_strand_id
1 'polypeptide(L)'
;MEQKPKNGTHGMQSALGAVVAESAILRNNSEETEQTNKFNSFEDLDETNRDRYYNLIGYYEQRYCLDILSNLTQYSTNTWKLVNSKIQFILDGEHADEYHTEIAKVTDVDEYYSNEEIIRFISSLRRTLKLPPYKTNVAKLCGKDFTQTYMALPTMSTYNDPKTKKPFIAGYTLIFNLDCQIN
;
A
#
# COMPACT_ATOMS: atom_id res chain seq x y z
N MET A 1 65.54 18.55 15.84
CA MET A 1 65.60 20.01 15.66
C MET A 1 65.03 20.32 14.30
N GLU A 2 63.79 20.81 14.32
CA GLU A 2 62.94 21.05 13.16
C GLU A 2 63.37 22.31 12.40
N GLN A 3 63.33 22.21 11.07
CA GLN A 3 63.62 23.31 10.15
C GLN A 3 62.32 24.10 9.88
N LYS A 4 62.40 25.42 10.10
CA LYS A 4 61.40 26.41 9.69
C LYS A 4 61.43 26.63 8.18
N PRO A 5 60.29 27.04 7.61
CA PRO A 5 60.27 28.14 6.65
C PRO A 5 59.39 29.32 7.11
N LYS A 6 59.73 30.51 6.59
CA LYS A 6 59.13 31.81 6.89
C LYS A 6 57.98 32.17 5.94
N ASN A 7 56.92 32.71 6.56
CA ASN A 7 55.81 33.60 6.17
C ASN A 7 55.71 34.29 4.79
N GLY A 8 54.44 34.52 4.41
CA GLY A 8 53.94 35.76 3.75
C GLY A 8 52.76 35.54 2.78
N THR A 9 51.52 35.27 3.21
CA THR A 9 50.35 36.18 3.43
C THR A 9 50.10 37.34 2.45
N HIS A 10 48.99 37.25 1.67
CA HIS A 10 47.86 38.19 1.44
C HIS A 10 47.01 37.61 0.28
N GLY A 11 45.68 37.57 0.22
CA GLY A 11 44.61 38.18 1.02
C GLY A 11 43.24 37.57 0.67
N MET A 12 42.21 38.19 1.25
CA MET A 12 40.81 37.80 1.47
C MET A 12 39.89 37.49 0.28
N GLN A 13 38.83 36.72 0.61
CA GLN A 13 37.38 36.89 0.30
C GLN A 13 36.65 36.05 -0.77
N SER A 14 35.44 35.63 -0.35
CA SER A 14 34.25 35.11 -1.07
C SER A 14 34.28 33.63 -1.51
N ALA A 15 33.49 32.69 -0.96
CA ALA A 15 32.04 32.55 -0.76
C ALA A 15 31.27 32.09 -2.02
N LEU A 16 30.57 30.95 -1.85
CA LEU A 16 29.57 30.30 -2.72
C LEU A 16 30.01 29.63 -4.04
N GLY A 17 29.56 28.38 -4.21
CA GLY A 17 29.67 27.58 -5.44
C GLY A 17 29.65 26.08 -5.10
N ALA A 18 28.52 25.56 -4.64
CA ALA A 18 27.60 24.77 -5.48
C ALA A 18 28.21 23.46 -5.98
N VAL A 19 27.94 22.41 -5.21
CA VAL A 19 27.87 21.00 -5.62
C VAL A 19 27.08 20.89 -6.93
N VAL A 20 27.59 20.24 -7.98
CA VAL A 20 26.80 19.45 -8.97
C VAL A 20 27.74 18.65 -9.91
N ALA A 21 27.42 17.35 -10.02
CA ALA A 21 27.62 16.39 -11.13
C ALA A 21 29.06 15.99 -11.53
N GLU A 22 29.37 14.75 -11.91
CA GLU A 22 28.58 13.74 -12.62
C GLU A 22 28.96 12.33 -12.15
N SER A 23 27.98 11.56 -11.66
CA SER A 23 28.07 10.09 -11.65
C SER A 23 27.09 9.58 -12.69
N ALA A 24 27.61 9.25 -13.87
CA ALA A 24 26.91 8.50 -14.89
C ALA A 24 26.55 7.11 -14.33
N ILE A 25 25.27 6.92 -13.98
CA ILE A 25 24.70 5.59 -13.75
C ILE A 25 23.83 5.26 -14.95
N LEU A 26 24.28 4.21 -15.64
CA LEU A 26 23.63 3.52 -16.74
C LEU A 26 22.13 3.32 -16.47
N ARG A 27 21.30 3.97 -17.29
CA ARG A 27 19.90 3.62 -17.49
C ARG A 27 19.85 2.29 -18.22
N ASN A 28 19.76 1.19 -17.47
CA ASN A 28 19.15 -0.02 -17.99
C ASN A 28 17.64 0.17 -17.84
N ASN A 29 17.03 0.74 -18.87
CA ASN A 29 15.60 0.58 -19.11
C ASN A 29 15.38 -0.87 -19.53
N SER A 30 15.17 -1.76 -18.57
CA SER A 30 14.37 -2.94 -18.82
C SER A 30 12.94 -2.44 -18.91
N GLU A 31 12.46 -2.21 -20.14
CA GLU A 31 11.02 -2.19 -20.42
C GLU A 31 10.49 -3.60 -20.11
N GLU A 32 10.23 -3.89 -18.83
CA GLU A 32 9.21 -4.87 -18.47
C GLU A 32 7.89 -4.21 -18.85
N THR A 33 7.45 -4.43 -20.09
CA THR A 33 6.02 -4.43 -20.40
C THR A 33 5.38 -5.49 -19.52
N GLU A 34 5.01 -5.12 -18.29
CA GLU A 34 4.00 -5.83 -17.54
C GLU A 34 2.76 -5.81 -18.44
N GLN A 35 2.49 -6.94 -19.08
CA GLN A 35 1.20 -7.18 -19.70
C GLN A 35 0.18 -7.18 -18.56
N THR A 36 -0.37 -6.00 -18.27
CA THR A 36 -1.52 -5.85 -17.39
C THR A 36 -2.64 -6.64 -18.05
N ASN A 37 -2.92 -7.84 -17.54
CA ASN A 37 -4.08 -8.63 -17.94
C ASN A 37 -5.32 -7.96 -17.35
N LYS A 38 -5.68 -6.82 -17.93
CA LYS A 38 -6.92 -6.11 -17.64
C LYS A 38 -8.01 -6.77 -18.47
N PHE A 39 -9.00 -7.33 -17.79
CA PHE A 39 -10.20 -7.88 -18.42
C PHE A 39 -11.14 -6.74 -18.76
N ASN A 40 -11.50 -6.59 -20.03
CA ASN A 40 -12.42 -5.54 -20.47
C ASN A 40 -13.84 -6.10 -20.67
N SER A 41 -13.97 -7.40 -20.88
CA SER A 41 -15.26 -8.08 -20.94
C SER A 41 -15.21 -9.48 -20.33
N PHE A 42 -16.38 -10.11 -20.19
CA PHE A 42 -16.50 -11.48 -19.68
C PHE A 42 -15.86 -12.51 -20.62
N GLU A 43 -15.88 -12.23 -21.92
CA GLU A 43 -15.32 -13.09 -22.95
C GLU A 43 -13.80 -13.23 -22.83
N ASP A 44 -13.12 -12.23 -22.26
CA ASP A 44 -11.68 -12.23 -22.01
C ASP A 44 -11.26 -13.21 -20.90
N LEU A 45 -12.21 -13.70 -20.10
CA LEU A 45 -11.93 -14.53 -18.94
C LEU A 45 -11.66 -15.99 -19.34
N ASP A 46 -10.58 -16.56 -18.79
CA ASP A 46 -10.37 -18.00 -18.76
C ASP A 46 -11.38 -18.70 -17.83
N GLU A 47 -11.41 -20.03 -17.86
CA GLU A 47 -12.36 -20.83 -17.08
C GLU A 47 -12.30 -20.53 -15.58
N THR A 48 -11.09 -20.41 -15.02
CA THR A 48 -10.91 -20.12 -13.59
C THR A 48 -11.44 -18.74 -13.21
N ASN A 49 -11.21 -17.71 -14.03
CA ASN A 49 -11.69 -16.37 -13.75
C ASN A 49 -13.19 -16.21 -14.05
N ARG A 50 -13.78 -17.02 -14.94
CA ARG A 50 -15.24 -17.10 -15.11
C ARG A 50 -15.93 -17.62 -13.86
N ASP A 51 -15.40 -18.67 -13.23
CA ASP A 51 -15.94 -19.18 -11.98
C ASP A 51 -15.88 -18.10 -10.87
N ARG A 52 -14.78 -17.37 -10.79
CA ARG A 52 -14.64 -16.25 -9.86
C ARG A 52 -15.60 -15.11 -10.19
N TYR A 53 -15.79 -14.78 -11.46
CA TYR A 53 -16.75 -13.79 -11.92
C TYR A 53 -18.17 -14.13 -11.47
N TYR A 54 -18.61 -15.38 -11.64
CA TYR A 54 -19.93 -15.82 -11.19
C TYR A 54 -20.10 -15.76 -9.67
N ASN A 55 -19.03 -15.93 -8.90
CA ASN A 55 -19.08 -15.67 -7.46
C ASN A 55 -19.22 -14.18 -7.14
N LEU A 56 -18.64 -13.28 -7.94
CA LEU A 56 -18.67 -11.84 -7.70
C LEU A 56 -19.98 -11.17 -8.17
N ILE A 57 -20.57 -11.63 -9.29
CA ILE A 57 -21.71 -10.97 -9.93
C ILE A 57 -23.00 -11.00 -9.07
N GLY A 58 -23.06 -11.91 -8.08
CA GLY A 58 -24.14 -11.94 -7.10
C GLY A 58 -24.10 -10.79 -6.10
N TYR A 59 -22.98 -10.06 -6.01
CA TYR A 59 -22.76 -8.98 -5.03
C TYR A 59 -22.43 -7.65 -5.68
N TYR A 60 -21.74 -7.66 -6.83
CA TYR A 60 -21.17 -6.47 -7.47
C TYR A 60 -21.72 -6.27 -8.89
N GLU A 61 -21.75 -5.03 -9.38
CA GLU A 61 -21.97 -4.75 -10.81
C GLU A 61 -20.86 -5.38 -11.67
N GLN A 62 -21.19 -5.72 -12.92
CA GLN A 62 -20.27 -6.37 -13.87
C GLN A 62 -18.91 -5.68 -13.99
N ARG A 63 -18.88 -4.34 -14.06
CA ARG A 63 -17.62 -3.58 -14.16
C ARG A 63 -16.69 -3.84 -12.98
N TYR A 64 -17.23 -3.91 -11.77
CA TYR A 64 -16.45 -4.12 -10.56
C TYR A 64 -15.98 -5.57 -10.42
N CYS A 65 -16.77 -6.53 -10.91
CA CYS A 65 -16.31 -7.91 -11.00
C CYS A 65 -15.04 -8.01 -11.87
N LEU A 66 -15.05 -7.38 -13.05
CA LEU A 66 -13.90 -7.38 -13.96
C LEU A 66 -12.69 -6.62 -13.39
N ASP A 67 -12.91 -5.50 -12.72
CA ASP A 67 -11.84 -4.74 -12.06
C ASP A 67 -11.19 -5.54 -10.92
N ILE A 68 -11.98 -6.20 -10.06
CA ILE A 68 -11.46 -7.05 -8.99
C ILE A 68 -10.62 -8.19 -9.58
N LEU A 69 -11.11 -8.87 -10.62
CA LEU A 69 -10.38 -9.96 -11.27
C LEU A 69 -9.07 -9.47 -11.91
N SER A 70 -9.08 -8.30 -12.55
CA SER A 70 -7.87 -7.69 -13.13
C SER A 70 -6.84 -7.35 -12.05
N ASN A 71 -7.29 -6.91 -10.88
CA ASN A 71 -6.38 -6.64 -9.75
C ASN A 71 -5.82 -7.95 -9.14
N LEU A 72 -6.59 -9.03 -9.11
CA LEU A 72 -6.10 -10.35 -8.66
C LEU A 72 -5.00 -10.90 -9.56
N THR A 73 -5.07 -10.65 -10.87
CA THR A 73 -4.06 -11.12 -11.83
C THR A 73 -2.80 -10.27 -11.78
N GLN A 74 -2.94 -8.97 -11.55
CA GLN A 74 -1.81 -8.05 -11.46
C GLN A 74 -1.04 -8.20 -10.13
N TYR A 75 -1.73 -8.48 -9.02
CA TYR A 75 -1.13 -8.39 -7.68
C TYR A 75 -1.16 -9.71 -6.92
N SER A 76 0.01 -10.35 -6.83
CA SER A 76 0.20 -11.65 -6.14
C SER A 76 -0.24 -11.66 -4.67
N THR A 77 -0.22 -10.51 -3.99
CA THR A 77 -0.64 -10.38 -2.58
C THR A 77 -2.15 -10.43 -2.41
N ASN A 78 -2.91 -10.01 -3.42
CA ASN A 78 -4.37 -10.10 -3.44
C ASN A 78 -4.75 -11.41 -4.13
N THR A 79 -4.73 -12.51 -3.36
CA THR A 79 -5.17 -13.81 -3.88
C THR A 79 -6.70 -13.93 -3.80
N TRP A 80 -7.30 -14.79 -4.64
CA TRP A 80 -8.75 -15.07 -4.58
C TRP A 80 -9.21 -15.47 -3.17
N LYS A 81 -8.42 -16.29 -2.46
CA LYS A 81 -8.73 -16.68 -1.07
C LYS A 81 -8.81 -15.47 -0.13
N LEU A 82 -7.87 -14.53 -0.26
CA LEU A 82 -7.85 -13.33 0.55
C LEU A 82 -9.03 -12.40 0.20
N VAL A 83 -9.27 -12.17 -1.10
CA VAL A 83 -10.39 -11.34 -1.54
C VAL A 83 -11.72 -11.94 -1.13
N ASN A 84 -11.92 -13.25 -1.30
CA ASN A 84 -13.14 -13.92 -0.82
C ASN A 84 -13.32 -13.75 0.69
N SER A 85 -12.25 -13.86 1.48
CA SER A 85 -12.31 -13.61 2.93
C SER A 85 -12.72 -12.17 3.28
N LYS A 86 -12.29 -11.18 2.48
CA LYS A 86 -12.68 -9.77 2.67
C LYS A 86 -14.13 -9.54 2.27
N ILE A 87 -14.60 -10.16 1.19
CA ILE A 87 -16.00 -10.10 0.76
C ILE A 87 -16.91 -10.71 1.82
N GLN A 88 -16.59 -11.91 2.33
CA GLN A 88 -17.37 -12.52 3.42
C GLN A 88 -17.36 -11.63 4.67
N PHE A 89 -16.21 -11.06 5.02
CA PHE A 89 -16.12 -10.10 6.13
C PHE A 89 -17.07 -8.91 5.97
N ILE A 90 -17.25 -8.40 4.75
CA ILE A 90 -18.19 -7.29 4.48
C ILE A 90 -19.64 -7.79 4.54
N LEU A 91 -19.93 -8.94 3.92
CA LEU A 91 -21.28 -9.49 3.80
C LEU A 91 -21.86 -10.05 5.11
N ASP A 92 -21.02 -10.57 6.01
CA ASP A 92 -21.45 -11.18 7.28
C ASP A 92 -22.14 -10.18 8.23
N GLY A 93 -22.09 -8.87 7.92
CA GLY A 93 -22.94 -7.85 8.54
C GLY A 93 -22.63 -7.53 10.02
N GLU A 94 -21.88 -8.38 10.73
CA GLU A 94 -21.31 -8.09 12.05
C GLU A 94 -20.34 -6.88 12.01
N HIS A 95 -20.02 -6.35 10.83
CA HIS A 95 -19.01 -5.33 10.58
C HIS A 95 -19.52 -4.08 9.87
N ALA A 96 -20.84 -3.94 9.72
CA ALA A 96 -21.50 -2.64 9.69
C ALA A 96 -21.47 -1.96 11.09
N ASP A 97 -20.51 -2.30 11.93
CA ASP A 97 -20.24 -1.57 13.15
C ASP A 97 -19.57 -0.24 12.75
N GLU A 98 -20.01 0.84 13.39
CA GLU A 98 -19.63 2.23 13.11
C GLU A 98 -18.12 2.37 12.87
N TYR A 99 -17.31 1.57 13.59
CA TYR A 99 -15.87 1.50 13.47
C TYR A 99 -15.30 1.24 12.07
N HIS A 100 -15.74 0.20 11.35
CA HIS A 100 -15.18 -0.10 10.03
C HIS A 100 -15.74 0.84 8.95
N THR A 101 -16.96 1.35 9.14
CA THR A 101 -17.52 2.41 8.30
C THR A 101 -16.73 3.72 8.44
N GLU A 102 -16.34 4.10 9.66
CA GLU A 102 -15.49 5.28 9.87
C GLU A 102 -14.08 5.10 9.30
N ILE A 103 -13.56 3.86 9.23
CA ILE A 103 -12.32 3.55 8.51
C ILE A 103 -12.48 3.82 7.00
N ALA A 104 -13.60 3.42 6.40
CA ALA A 104 -13.93 3.66 4.98
C ALA A 104 -14.03 5.13 4.60
N LYS A 105 -14.60 5.97 5.47
CA LYS A 105 -14.84 7.39 5.17
C LYS A 105 -13.59 8.25 5.07
N VAL A 106 -12.49 7.84 5.70
CA VAL A 106 -11.28 8.67 5.83
C VAL A 106 -10.14 8.21 4.92
N THR A 107 -10.44 7.29 4.01
CA THR A 107 -9.45 6.68 3.12
C THR A 107 -9.84 6.80 1.67
N ASP A 108 -8.85 7.10 0.83
CA ASP A 108 -8.99 7.28 -0.61
C ASP A 108 -8.21 6.21 -1.36
N VAL A 109 -8.74 5.82 -2.53
CA VAL A 109 -8.05 4.92 -3.46
C VAL A 109 -6.87 5.66 -4.10
N ASP A 110 -5.80 4.92 -4.41
CA ASP A 110 -4.52 5.39 -4.94
C ASP A 110 -3.68 6.24 -3.97
N GLU A 111 -4.16 6.47 -2.75
CA GLU A 111 -3.42 7.17 -1.70
C GLU A 111 -2.52 6.21 -0.91
N TYR A 112 -1.34 6.72 -0.50
CA TYR A 112 -0.42 6.02 0.37
C TYR A 112 -0.69 6.32 1.84
N TYR A 113 -0.77 5.28 2.66
CA TYR A 113 -0.90 5.37 4.10
C TYR A 113 0.27 4.68 4.79
N SER A 114 1.09 5.44 5.52
CA SER A 114 2.15 4.88 6.35
C SER A 114 1.58 4.06 7.52
N ASN A 115 2.37 3.13 8.04
CA ASN A 115 1.96 2.36 9.21
C ASN A 115 1.69 3.27 10.42
N GLU A 116 2.47 4.35 10.59
CA GLU A 116 2.27 5.33 11.65
C GLU A 116 0.92 6.03 11.54
N GLU A 117 0.51 6.42 10.33
CA GLU A 117 -0.81 7.02 10.07
C GLU A 117 -1.92 6.02 10.35
N ILE A 118 -1.79 4.79 9.83
CA ILE A 118 -2.77 3.71 10.06
C ILE A 118 -2.95 3.47 11.56
N ILE A 119 -1.85 3.32 12.31
CA ILE A 119 -1.89 3.08 13.76
C ILE A 119 -2.56 4.25 14.47
N ARG A 120 -2.19 5.49 14.15
CA ARG A 120 -2.73 6.70 14.79
C ARG A 120 -4.24 6.80 14.58
N PHE A 121 -4.70 6.72 13.33
CA PHE A 121 -6.11 6.93 13.04
C PHE A 121 -6.96 5.80 13.61
N ILE A 122 -6.55 4.52 13.44
CA ILE A 122 -7.30 3.39 14.01
C ILE A 122 -7.36 3.47 15.53
N SER A 123 -6.23 3.75 16.19
CA SER A 123 -6.21 3.89 17.64
C SER A 123 -7.09 5.04 18.12
N SER A 124 -7.18 6.12 17.33
CA SER A 124 -8.05 7.26 17.60
C SER A 124 -9.53 6.89 17.46
N LEU A 125 -9.92 6.25 16.35
CA LEU A 125 -11.30 5.79 16.12
C LEU A 125 -11.76 4.84 17.22
N ARG A 126 -10.93 3.84 17.57
CA ARG A 126 -11.24 2.91 18.67
C ARG A 126 -11.51 3.66 19.98
N ARG A 127 -10.73 4.70 20.28
CA ARG A 127 -10.93 5.52 21.49
C ARG A 127 -12.24 6.31 21.43
N THR A 128 -12.52 6.96 20.30
CA THR A 128 -13.76 7.73 20.08
C THR A 128 -14.99 6.86 20.26
N LEU A 129 -14.94 5.64 19.71
CA LEU A 129 -16.02 4.65 19.79
C LEU A 129 -15.99 3.81 21.08
N LYS A 130 -15.13 4.16 22.05
CA LYS A 130 -14.98 3.46 23.35
C LYS A 130 -14.70 1.95 23.21
N LEU A 131 -14.08 1.54 22.11
CA LEU A 131 -13.64 0.16 21.89
C LEU A 131 -12.40 -0.18 22.72
N PRO A 132 -12.23 -1.44 23.15
CA PRO A 132 -11.04 -1.85 23.86
C PRO A 132 -9.76 -1.61 23.03
N PRO A 133 -8.66 -1.14 23.64
CA PRO A 133 -7.39 -1.02 22.94
C PRO A 133 -6.86 -2.42 22.57
N TYR A 134 -6.05 -2.48 21.52
CA TYR A 134 -5.29 -3.69 21.24
C TYR A 134 -4.29 -3.96 22.37
N LYS A 135 -4.30 -5.19 22.88
CA LYS A 135 -3.41 -5.60 23.98
C LYS A 135 -2.01 -5.99 23.51
N THR A 136 -1.87 -6.46 22.27
CA THR A 136 -0.60 -6.90 21.69
C THR A 136 -0.56 -6.60 20.19
N ASN A 137 0.65 -6.49 19.63
CA ASN A 137 0.87 -6.38 18.19
C ASN A 137 0.03 -5.28 17.50
N VAL A 138 -0.08 -4.11 18.14
CA VAL A 138 -0.90 -2.97 17.70
C VAL A 138 -0.72 -2.69 16.20
N ALA A 139 0.51 -2.57 15.71
CA ALA A 139 0.80 -2.31 14.31
C ALA A 139 0.17 -3.35 13.36
N LYS A 140 0.29 -4.64 13.69
CA LYS A 140 -0.27 -5.73 12.88
C LYS A 140 -1.79 -5.72 12.88
N LEU A 141 -2.41 -5.47 14.05
CA LEU A 141 -3.86 -5.46 14.18
C LEU A 141 -4.49 -4.23 13.52
N CYS A 142 -3.90 -3.04 13.68
CA CYS A 142 -4.31 -1.86 12.92
C CYS A 142 -4.16 -2.10 11.42
N GLY A 143 -3.02 -2.61 10.94
CA GLY A 143 -2.83 -2.93 9.53
C GLY A 143 -3.84 -3.96 9.00
N LYS A 144 -4.22 -4.95 9.82
CA LYS A 144 -5.28 -5.90 9.47
C LYS A 144 -6.62 -5.19 9.32
N ASP A 145 -7.08 -4.48 10.35
CA ASP A 145 -8.37 -3.77 10.33
C ASP A 145 -8.45 -2.78 9.18
N PHE A 146 -7.33 -2.10 8.86
CA PHE A 146 -7.21 -1.22 7.72
C PHE A 146 -7.39 -1.96 6.40
N THR A 147 -6.68 -3.07 6.19
CA THR A 147 -6.67 -3.78 4.90
C THR A 147 -7.83 -4.78 4.73
N GLN A 148 -8.70 -4.92 5.74
CA GLN A 148 -9.77 -5.91 5.72
C GLN A 148 -10.93 -5.52 4.81
N THR A 149 -11.13 -4.22 4.57
CA THR A 149 -12.19 -3.66 3.70
C THR A 149 -11.70 -3.25 2.32
N TYR A 150 -10.39 -3.26 2.06
CA TYR A 150 -9.81 -2.82 0.79
C TYR A 150 -8.93 -3.88 0.13
N MET A 151 -8.77 -3.78 -1.19
CA MET A 151 -7.57 -4.30 -1.84
C MET A 151 -6.45 -3.26 -1.70
N ALA A 152 -5.31 -3.68 -1.19
CA ALA A 152 -4.17 -2.80 -0.93
C ALA A 152 -2.86 -3.49 -1.26
N LEU A 153 -1.84 -2.71 -1.63
CA LEU A 153 -0.47 -3.19 -1.81
C LEU A 153 0.39 -2.77 -0.65
N PRO A 154 1.24 -3.66 -0.12
CA PRO A 154 2.27 -3.26 0.82
C PRO A 154 3.30 -2.40 0.09
N THR A 155 3.52 -1.20 0.61
CA THR A 155 4.59 -0.31 0.15
C THR A 155 5.83 -0.60 0.98
N MET A 156 6.87 -1.11 0.34
CA MET A 156 8.11 -1.50 0.99
C MET A 156 8.96 -0.26 1.32
N SER A 157 9.59 -0.29 2.49
CA SER A 157 10.52 0.74 2.92
C SER A 157 11.75 0.80 2.01
N THR A 158 12.24 2.02 1.78
CA THR A 158 13.56 2.24 1.17
C THR A 158 14.71 1.87 2.11
N TYR A 159 14.41 1.60 3.38
CA TYR A 159 15.37 1.20 4.41
C TYR A 159 15.21 -0.26 4.79
N ASN A 160 16.34 -0.94 4.98
CA ASN A 160 16.36 -2.32 5.45
C ASN A 160 16.26 -2.38 6.98
N ASP A 161 15.49 -3.33 7.49
CA ASP A 161 15.44 -3.63 8.91
C ASP A 161 16.85 -4.03 9.40
N PRO A 162 17.34 -3.44 10.50
CA PRO A 162 18.71 -3.66 10.96
C PRO A 162 19.04 -5.12 11.31
N LYS A 163 18.04 -5.90 11.73
CA LYS A 163 18.17 -7.30 12.19
C LYS A 163 18.08 -8.27 11.03
N THR A 164 17.09 -8.10 10.15
CA THR A 164 16.81 -9.03 9.05
C THR A 164 17.51 -8.65 7.76
N LYS A 165 18.04 -7.42 7.65
CA LYS A 165 18.64 -6.83 6.45
C LYS A 165 17.72 -6.81 5.23
N LYS A 166 16.41 -6.98 5.44
CA LYS A 166 15.40 -6.95 4.40
C LYS A 166 14.56 -5.68 4.53
N PRO A 167 14.01 -5.15 3.43
CA PRO A 167 13.04 -4.07 3.51
C PRO A 167 11.81 -4.54 4.29
N PHE A 168 11.26 -3.65 5.12
CA PHE A 168 10.03 -3.88 5.86
C PHE A 168 8.87 -3.16 5.18
N ILE A 169 7.63 -3.54 5.49
CA ILE A 169 6.44 -2.83 4.97
C ILE A 169 6.38 -1.47 5.67
N ALA A 170 6.49 -0.38 4.92
CA ALA A 170 6.39 1.00 5.41
C ALA A 170 4.94 1.49 5.50
N GLY A 171 4.05 0.90 4.72
CA GLY A 171 2.64 1.27 4.68
C GLY A 171 1.89 0.52 3.59
N TYR A 172 0.77 1.06 3.18
CA TYR A 172 -0.09 0.47 2.16
C TYR A 172 -0.61 1.52 1.19
N THR A 173 -0.68 1.17 -0.10
CA THR A 173 -1.43 1.93 -1.10
C THR A 173 -2.74 1.21 -1.38
N LEU A 174 -3.86 1.92 -1.25
CA LEU A 174 -5.18 1.37 -1.53
C LEU A 174 -5.41 1.33 -3.04
N ILE A 175 -5.90 0.20 -3.55
CA ILE A 175 -6.12 0.01 -4.99
C ILE A 175 -7.62 -0.06 -5.31
N PHE A 176 -8.40 -0.62 -4.39
CA PHE A 176 -9.82 -0.84 -4.62
C PHE A 176 -10.58 -0.90 -3.30
N ASN A 177 -11.72 -0.20 -3.25
CA ASN A 177 -12.64 -0.27 -2.12
C ASN A 177 -13.75 -1.30 -2.42
N LEU A 178 -13.79 -2.38 -1.65
CA LEU A 178 -14.75 -3.46 -1.82
C LEU A 178 -16.11 -3.13 -1.18
N ASP A 179 -16.14 -2.24 -0.19
CA ASP A 179 -17.32 -1.96 0.63
C ASP A 179 -18.34 -1.06 -0.10
N CYS A 180 -17.87 -0.03 -0.81
CA CYS A 180 -18.75 0.94 -1.48
C CYS A 180 -19.40 0.45 -2.79
N GLN A 181 -19.18 -0.80 -3.19
CA GLN A 181 -19.57 -1.33 -4.51
C GLN A 181 -20.51 -2.54 -4.43
N ILE A 182 -20.97 -2.92 -3.24
CA ILE A 182 -21.95 -4.00 -3.06
C ILE A 182 -23.36 -3.45 -3.36
N ASN A 183 -24.12 -4.20 -4.16
CA ASN A 183 -25.50 -3.90 -4.55
C ASN A 183 -26.54 -4.15 -3.47
#